data_AF-A0A537JQL4-F1
#
_entry.id   AF-A0A537JQL4-F1
#
_cell.length_a   1.000
_cell.length_b   1.000
_cell.length_c   1.000
_cell.angle_alpha   90.00
_cell.angle_beta   90.00
_cell.angle_gamma   90.00
#
_symmetry.space_group_name_H-M   'P 1'
#
loop_
_entity.id
_entity.type
_entity.pdbx_description
1 polymer ?
#
loop_
_entity_poly.entity_id
_entity_poly.type
_entity_poly.pdbx_seq_one_letter_code
_entity_poly.pdbx_strand_id
1 'polypeptide(L)'
;SFYELHEAVLRAYEFDTKHKATFFRSNDHWLRGREITLETYDKEYQAAPLQMKDTTIGSEIRDPNQKFIYLYDFNKNWSFLVELINVSKEENPRLIYPATIRAEGIAPSQYGTKGLLGEKFADVEEKYDLSQVADGFGSEGEEAEEADDLGLGGEAADEGTEEV
;
A
#
# COMPACT_ATOMS: atom_id res chain seq x y z
N SER A 1 4.80 8.69 -22.39
CA SER A 1 5.65 9.27 -21.33
C SER A 1 5.14 8.84 -19.97
N PHE A 2 5.79 9.24 -18.86
CA PHE A 2 5.26 9.01 -17.51
C PHE A 2 3.91 9.73 -17.29
N TYR A 3 3.64 10.81 -18.03
CA TYR A 3 2.33 11.48 -18.02
C TYR A 3 1.22 10.55 -18.52
N GLU A 4 1.44 9.82 -19.62
CA GLU A 4 0.45 8.84 -20.12
C GLU A 4 0.25 7.67 -19.14
N LEU A 5 1.30 7.25 -18.43
CA LEU A 5 1.20 6.23 -17.38
C LEU A 5 0.37 6.75 -16.19
N HIS A 6 0.59 8.00 -15.77
CA HIS A 6 -0.23 8.67 -14.76
C HIS A 6 -1.71 8.65 -15.15
N GLU A 7 -2.05 9.09 -16.36
CA GLU A 7 -3.44 9.07 -16.83
C GLU A 7 -4.02 7.65 -16.94
N ALA A 8 -3.20 6.67 -17.36
CA ALA A 8 -3.62 5.28 -17.44
C ALA A 8 -3.95 4.69 -16.06
N VAL A 9 -3.12 4.94 -15.04
CA VAL A 9 -3.39 4.49 -13.67
C VAL A 9 -4.66 5.14 -13.13
N LEU A 10 -4.83 6.45 -13.27
CA LEU A 10 -6.03 7.13 -12.78
C LEU A 10 -7.30 6.62 -13.47
N ARG A 11 -7.26 6.41 -14.79
CA ARG A 11 -8.38 5.83 -15.54
C ARG A 11 -8.72 4.43 -15.07
N ALA A 12 -7.72 3.60 -14.79
CA ALA A 12 -7.93 2.22 -14.33
C ALA A 12 -8.59 2.14 -12.94
N TYR A 13 -8.35 3.16 -12.10
CA TYR A 13 -8.93 3.26 -10.76
C TYR A 13 -10.13 4.21 -10.68
N GLU A 14 -10.58 4.77 -11.81
CA GLU A 14 -11.68 5.75 -11.89
C GLU A 14 -11.45 6.99 -11.00
N PHE A 15 -10.19 7.38 -10.84
CA PHE A 15 -9.81 8.59 -10.11
C PHE A 15 -9.88 9.81 -11.04
N ASP A 16 -10.19 10.97 -10.48
CA ASP A 16 -10.03 12.23 -11.21
C ASP A 16 -8.55 12.59 -11.42
N THR A 17 -8.28 13.64 -12.20
CA THR A 17 -6.94 14.09 -12.61
C THR A 17 -6.53 15.42 -11.98
N LYS A 18 -7.11 15.78 -10.83
CA LYS A 18 -7.00 17.14 -10.26
C LYS A 18 -5.84 17.30 -9.29
N HIS A 19 -5.27 16.20 -8.82
CA HIS A 19 -4.34 16.26 -7.71
C HIS A 19 -2.88 16.17 -8.13
N LYS A 20 -2.03 16.63 -7.21
CA LYS A 20 -0.58 16.49 -7.32
C LYS A 20 -0.20 15.02 -7.39
N ALA A 21 0.78 14.72 -8.24
CA ALA A 21 1.25 13.38 -8.47
C ALA A 21 2.78 13.34 -8.63
N THR A 22 3.39 12.22 -8.23
CA THR A 22 4.83 11.98 -8.39
C THR A 22 5.10 10.47 -8.47
N PHE A 23 5.89 10.06 -9.46
CA PHE A 23 6.55 8.75 -9.44
C PHE A 23 7.90 8.89 -8.75
N PHE A 24 8.28 7.87 -8.00
CA PHE A 24 9.62 7.68 -7.46
C PHE A 24 10.20 6.45 -8.13
N ARG A 25 11.42 6.54 -8.63
CA ARG A 25 12.20 5.34 -8.92
C ARG A 25 12.39 4.54 -7.64
N SER A 26 12.26 3.23 -7.76
CA SER A 26 12.31 2.35 -6.60
C SER A 26 13.25 1.18 -6.82
N ASN A 27 13.77 0.65 -5.73
CA ASN A 27 14.49 -0.62 -5.68
C ASN A 27 13.56 -1.76 -5.23
N ASP A 28 14.14 -2.94 -5.00
CA ASP A 28 13.41 -4.14 -4.57
C ASP A 28 12.77 -4.04 -3.19
N HIS A 29 13.22 -3.10 -2.36
CA HIS A 29 12.70 -2.84 -1.02
C HIS A 29 11.68 -1.71 -0.98
N TRP A 30 11.16 -1.28 -2.14
CA TRP A 30 10.20 -0.17 -2.24
C TRP A 30 10.70 1.13 -1.59
N LEU A 31 11.99 1.43 -1.72
CA LEU A 31 12.56 2.70 -1.26
C LEU A 31 12.42 3.78 -2.33
N ARG A 32 12.01 4.97 -1.91
CA ARG A 32 11.87 6.14 -2.80
C ARG A 32 13.24 6.68 -3.19
N GLY A 33 13.50 6.68 -4.49
CA GLY A 33 14.65 7.32 -5.12
C GLY A 33 14.25 8.59 -5.87
N ARG A 34 14.91 8.81 -7.02
CA ARG A 34 14.71 10.01 -7.85
C ARG A 34 13.23 10.18 -8.26
N GLU A 35 12.77 11.41 -8.17
CA GLU A 35 11.40 11.79 -8.50
C GLU A 35 11.20 12.10 -9.99
N ILE A 36 10.02 11.73 -10.47
CA ILE A 36 9.46 12.09 -11.78
C ILE A 36 8.08 12.70 -11.49
N THR A 37 8.01 14.03 -11.46
CA THR A 37 6.88 14.80 -10.93
C THR A 37 5.96 15.28 -12.04
N LEU A 38 4.64 15.36 -11.76
CA LEU A 38 3.67 15.91 -12.71
C LEU A 38 3.93 17.40 -12.97
N GLU A 39 4.22 18.13 -11.91
CA GLU A 39 4.64 19.53 -11.91
C GLU A 39 5.75 19.73 -10.87
N THR A 40 6.42 20.87 -10.91
CA THR A 40 7.36 21.25 -9.84
C THR A 40 6.55 21.80 -8.66
N TYR A 41 6.80 21.27 -7.47
CA TYR A 41 6.12 21.70 -6.25
C TYR A 41 7.07 22.48 -5.35
N ASP A 42 6.51 23.37 -4.53
CA ASP A 42 7.27 24.08 -3.51
C ASP A 42 7.61 23.14 -2.34
N LYS A 43 8.68 22.37 -2.52
CA LYS A 43 9.27 21.49 -1.51
C LYS A 43 10.77 21.33 -1.74
N GLU A 44 11.47 20.87 -0.72
CA GLU A 44 12.87 20.50 -0.84
C GLU A 44 13.02 19.21 -1.65
N TYR A 45 13.93 19.22 -2.61
CA TYR A 45 14.28 18.06 -3.43
C TYR A 45 15.73 17.67 -3.16
N GLN A 46 15.98 16.37 -2.94
CA GLN A 46 17.36 15.86 -2.85
C GLN A 46 18.12 16.00 -4.19
N ALA A 47 17.39 15.94 -5.30
CA ALA A 47 17.89 16.16 -6.65
C ALA A 47 16.78 16.73 -7.53
N ALA A 48 17.16 17.48 -8.57
CA ALA A 48 16.19 18.08 -9.50
C ALA A 48 15.23 16.99 -10.06
N PRO A 49 13.91 17.17 -9.90
CA PRO A 49 12.92 16.21 -10.35
C PRO A 49 12.86 16.18 -11.87
N LEU A 50 12.59 15.00 -12.42
CA LEU A 50 12.24 14.86 -13.83
C LEU A 50 10.77 15.25 -14.04
N GLN A 51 10.42 15.79 -15.21
CA GLN A 51 9.03 16.10 -15.53
C GLN A 51 8.35 14.91 -16.21
N MET A 52 7.15 14.53 -15.76
CA MET A 52 6.41 13.39 -16.32
C MET A 52 6.13 13.53 -17.83
N LYS A 53 5.89 14.76 -18.30
CA LYS A 53 5.61 15.06 -19.72
C LYS A 53 6.81 14.76 -20.61
N ASP A 54 8.01 15.06 -20.13
CA ASP A 54 9.25 14.98 -20.91
C ASP A 54 10.01 13.66 -20.70
N THR A 55 9.57 12.83 -19.74
CA THR A 55 10.25 11.57 -19.40
C THR A 55 9.52 10.39 -20.03
N THR A 56 10.21 9.61 -20.86
CA THR A 56 9.66 8.38 -21.45
C THR A 56 9.80 7.21 -20.48
N ILE A 57 8.91 6.23 -20.54
CA ILE A 57 8.99 5.04 -19.67
C ILE A 57 10.32 4.31 -19.89
N GLY A 58 10.70 4.09 -21.15
CA GLY A 58 11.96 3.42 -21.51
C GLY A 58 13.22 4.14 -21.02
N SER A 59 13.19 5.47 -20.85
CA SER A 59 14.37 6.21 -20.33
C SER A 59 14.69 5.92 -18.86
N GLU A 60 13.70 5.47 -18.09
CA GLU A 60 13.86 5.17 -16.65
C GLU A 60 13.77 3.68 -16.32
N ILE A 61 13.71 2.80 -17.31
CA ILE A 61 13.86 1.35 -17.14
C ILE A 61 15.34 1.01 -17.31
N ARG A 62 15.98 0.55 -16.23
CA ARG A 62 17.37 0.09 -16.26
C ARG A 62 17.50 -1.42 -16.08
N ASP A 63 16.54 -2.01 -15.39
CA ASP A 63 16.53 -3.41 -15.00
C ASP A 63 15.23 -4.09 -15.46
N PRO A 64 15.23 -5.41 -15.74
CA PRO A 64 14.03 -6.13 -16.17
C PRO A 64 12.86 -6.08 -15.17
N ASN A 65 13.15 -5.89 -13.88
CA ASN A 65 12.18 -5.81 -12.79
C ASN A 65 12.11 -4.39 -12.20
N GLN A 66 12.27 -3.36 -13.05
CA GLN A 66 12.23 -1.97 -12.59
C GLN A 66 10.94 -1.67 -11.83
N LYS A 67 11.10 -1.13 -10.62
CA LYS A 67 10.02 -0.72 -9.73
C LYS A 67 9.88 0.79 -9.66
N PHE A 68 8.65 1.26 -9.50
CA PHE A 68 8.31 2.65 -9.23
C PHE A 68 7.24 2.72 -8.13
N ILE A 69 7.31 3.77 -7.31
CA ILE A 69 6.23 4.11 -6.38
C ILE A 69 5.52 5.30 -6.97
N TYR A 70 4.23 5.18 -7.22
CA TYR A 70 3.40 6.28 -7.71
C TYR A 70 2.57 6.83 -6.56
N LEU A 71 2.77 8.10 -6.22
CA LEU A 71 2.02 8.83 -5.22
C LEU A 71 1.06 9.78 -5.91
N TYR A 72 -0.23 9.64 -5.62
CA TYR A 72 -1.30 10.50 -6.10
C TYR A 72 -2.07 11.11 -4.93
N ASP A 73 -2.43 12.39 -5.08
CA ASP A 73 -3.08 13.20 -4.04
C ASP A 73 -2.29 13.22 -2.73
N PHE A 74 -1.45 14.25 -2.56
CA PHE A 74 -0.59 14.38 -1.38
C PHE A 74 -1.36 14.57 -0.06
N ASN A 75 -2.67 14.83 -0.11
CA ASN A 75 -3.50 14.90 1.09
C ASN A 75 -4.02 13.51 1.50
N LYS A 76 -4.30 12.66 0.52
CA LYS A 76 -4.84 11.30 0.74
C LYS A 76 -3.77 10.21 0.69
N ASN A 77 -2.61 10.51 0.14
CA ASN A 77 -1.46 9.63 0.03
C ASN A 77 -1.75 8.30 -0.69
N TRP A 78 -2.53 8.34 -1.78
CA TRP A 78 -2.75 7.16 -2.61
C TRP A 78 -1.42 6.70 -3.20
N SER A 79 -0.93 5.55 -2.71
CA SER A 79 0.37 5.01 -3.07
C SER A 79 0.19 3.71 -3.84
N PHE A 80 0.72 3.67 -5.06
CA PHE A 80 0.68 2.51 -5.94
C PHE A 80 2.09 1.96 -6.14
N LEU A 81 2.22 0.65 -6.01
CA LEU A 81 3.44 -0.07 -6.31
C LEU A 81 3.38 -0.53 -7.76
N VAL A 82 4.28 -0.04 -8.59
CA VAL A 82 4.31 -0.29 -10.03
C VAL A 82 5.55 -1.09 -10.36
N GLU A 83 5.39 -2.24 -10.99
CA GLU A 83 6.48 -3.14 -11.37
C GLU A 83 6.42 -3.47 -12.85
N LEU A 84 7.58 -3.40 -13.50
CA LEU A 84 7.76 -3.93 -14.84
C LEU A 84 7.81 -5.45 -14.79
N ILE A 85 6.84 -6.11 -15.43
CA ILE A 85 6.75 -7.58 -15.45
C ILE A 85 7.14 -8.19 -16.80
N ASN A 86 7.04 -7.43 -17.90
CA ASN A 86 7.36 -7.93 -19.24
C ASN A 86 7.59 -6.77 -20.23
N VAL A 87 8.43 -7.00 -21.24
CA VAL A 87 8.63 -6.13 -22.40
C VAL A 87 8.50 -6.98 -23.66
N SER A 88 7.49 -6.68 -24.46
CA SER A 88 7.29 -7.30 -25.79
C SER A 88 7.74 -6.34 -26.89
N LYS A 89 8.39 -6.88 -27.93
CA LYS A 89 8.67 -6.13 -29.17
C LYS A 89 7.46 -6.09 -30.11
N GLU A 90 6.56 -7.04 -29.97
CA GLU A 90 5.37 -7.17 -30.78
C GLU A 90 4.22 -6.40 -30.14
N GLU A 91 3.64 -5.48 -30.89
CA GLU A 91 2.43 -4.75 -30.52
C GLU A 91 1.20 -5.63 -30.81
N ASN A 92 0.21 -5.60 -29.91
CA ASN A 92 -1.07 -6.24 -30.18
C ASN A 92 -1.95 -5.29 -31.02
N PRO A 93 -2.21 -5.58 -32.32
CA PRO A 93 -2.95 -4.67 -33.20
C PRO A 93 -4.43 -4.51 -32.81
N ARG A 94 -4.93 -5.29 -31.86
CA ARG A 94 -6.31 -5.19 -31.35
C ARG A 94 -6.42 -4.25 -30.13
N LEU A 95 -5.31 -3.80 -29.57
CA LEU A 95 -5.28 -2.92 -28.41
C LEU A 95 -4.84 -1.52 -28.83
N ILE A 96 -5.47 -0.52 -28.22
CA ILE A 96 -5.02 0.87 -28.31
C ILE A 96 -4.35 1.19 -26.98
N TYR A 97 -3.05 1.44 -27.01
CA TYR A 97 -2.28 1.75 -25.81
C TYR A 97 -2.44 3.24 -25.40
N PRO A 98 -2.31 3.57 -24.10
CA PRO A 98 -2.18 2.66 -22.97
C PRO A 98 -3.51 1.95 -22.63
N ALA A 99 -3.44 0.65 -22.33
CA ALA A 99 -4.60 -0.20 -22.07
C ALA A 99 -4.46 -1.01 -20.77
N THR A 100 -5.56 -1.13 -20.02
CA THR A 100 -5.68 -2.06 -18.89
C THR A 100 -6.14 -3.41 -19.42
N ILE A 101 -5.26 -4.41 -19.41
CA ILE A 101 -5.56 -5.75 -19.96
C ILE A 101 -6.09 -6.73 -18.91
N ARG A 102 -5.90 -6.44 -17.62
CA ARG A 102 -6.37 -7.23 -16.48
C ARG A 102 -6.61 -6.31 -15.31
N ALA A 103 -7.68 -6.55 -14.58
CA ALA A 103 -8.00 -5.90 -13.31
C ALA A 103 -8.61 -6.95 -12.39
N GLU A 104 -8.30 -6.87 -11.09
CA GLU A 104 -8.79 -7.81 -10.08
C GLU A 104 -9.24 -7.06 -8.84
N GLY A 105 -10.35 -7.50 -8.24
CA GLY A 105 -10.97 -6.83 -7.12
C GLY A 105 -11.75 -5.58 -7.52
N ILE A 106 -12.20 -4.84 -6.51
CA ILE A 106 -12.95 -3.59 -6.65
C ILE A 106 -11.98 -2.44 -6.35
N ALA A 107 -11.86 -1.49 -7.27
CA ALA A 107 -11.07 -0.29 -7.05
C ALA A 107 -11.63 0.50 -5.85
N PRO A 108 -10.77 1.02 -4.95
CA PRO A 108 -11.23 1.81 -3.81
C PRO A 108 -11.87 3.12 -4.25
N SER A 109 -12.83 3.64 -3.47
CA SER A 109 -13.36 4.99 -3.72
C SER A 109 -12.30 6.05 -3.39
N GLN A 110 -11.99 6.92 -4.37
CA GLN A 110 -11.00 7.99 -4.23
C GLN A 110 -11.25 8.88 -3.00
N TYR A 111 -12.52 9.19 -2.70
CA TYR A 111 -12.94 10.11 -1.64
C TYR A 111 -13.65 9.43 -0.47
N GLY A 112 -13.59 8.10 -0.41
CA GLY A 112 -14.26 7.29 0.60
C GLY A 112 -15.71 6.95 0.26
N THR A 113 -16.32 6.12 1.10
CA THR A 113 -17.60 5.42 0.85
C THR A 113 -18.83 6.14 1.37
N LYS A 114 -18.83 7.49 1.47
CA LYS A 114 -20.07 8.19 1.85
C LYS A 114 -21.12 8.10 0.73
N GLY A 115 -21.92 7.02 0.79
CA GLY A 115 -23.25 6.90 0.18
C GLY A 115 -23.40 6.10 -1.11
N LEU A 116 -22.38 5.38 -1.60
CA LEU A 116 -22.44 4.76 -2.95
C LEU A 116 -22.29 3.23 -3.02
N LEU A 117 -21.90 2.56 -1.94
CA LEU A 117 -21.74 1.10 -1.96
C LEU A 117 -22.90 0.45 -1.19
N GLY A 118 -24.02 0.28 -1.88
CA GLY A 118 -25.12 -0.59 -1.44
C GLY A 118 -24.81 -2.06 -1.76
N GLU A 119 -24.67 -2.41 -3.04
CA GLU A 119 -24.64 -3.82 -3.47
C GLU A 119 -23.23 -4.44 -3.49
N LYS A 120 -22.17 -3.68 -3.80
CA LYS A 120 -20.81 -4.22 -3.98
C LYS A 120 -20.08 -4.64 -2.69
N PHE A 121 -20.53 -4.19 -1.52
CA PHE A 121 -19.96 -4.64 -0.24
C PHE A 121 -20.55 -5.96 0.23
N ALA A 122 -21.80 -6.29 -0.14
CA ALA A 122 -22.44 -7.54 0.27
C ALA A 122 -21.63 -8.76 -0.22
N ASP A 123 -21.15 -8.71 -1.46
CA ASP A 123 -20.31 -9.77 -2.06
C ASP A 123 -18.95 -9.95 -1.36
N VAL A 124 -18.43 -8.89 -0.72
CA VAL A 124 -17.13 -8.92 -0.01
C VAL A 124 -17.33 -9.39 1.43
N GLU A 125 -18.40 -8.97 2.09
CA GLU A 125 -18.76 -9.40 3.44
C GLU A 125 -19.06 -10.90 3.48
N GLU A 126 -19.81 -11.42 2.49
CA GLU A 126 -20.15 -12.85 2.43
C GLU A 126 -18.92 -13.76 2.20
N LYS A 127 -17.89 -13.27 1.49
CA LYS A 127 -16.71 -14.06 1.14
C LYS A 127 -15.62 -14.05 2.22
N TYR A 128 -15.65 -13.09 3.15
CA TYR A 128 -14.62 -12.89 4.17
C TYR A 128 -15.21 -12.80 5.59
N ASP A 129 -16.42 -13.34 5.80
CA ASP A 129 -17.01 -13.48 7.14
C ASP A 129 -16.23 -14.51 7.98
N LEU A 130 -15.32 -14.00 8.81
CA LEU A 130 -14.53 -14.78 9.75
C LEU A 130 -15.35 -15.28 10.96
N SER A 131 -16.60 -14.84 11.13
CA SER A 131 -17.45 -15.29 12.23
C SER A 131 -17.82 -16.77 12.12
N GLN A 132 -17.78 -17.35 10.91
CA GLN A 132 -18.03 -18.78 10.69
C GLN A 132 -16.83 -19.69 10.99
N VAL A 133 -15.65 -19.14 11.28
CA VAL A 133 -14.43 -19.92 11.60
C VAL A 133 -14.22 -20.05 13.12
N ALA A 134 -15.10 -19.47 13.94
CA ALA A 134 -14.95 -19.44 15.39
C ALA A 134 -15.24 -20.77 16.12
N ASP A 135 -15.89 -21.74 15.47
CA ASP A 135 -16.27 -23.03 16.10
C ASP A 135 -15.18 -24.12 16.03
N GLY A 136 -13.94 -23.78 15.67
CA GLY A 136 -12.89 -24.74 15.33
C GLY A 136 -11.72 -24.91 16.30
N PHE A 137 -11.70 -24.25 17.46
CA PHE A 137 -10.65 -24.45 18.47
C PHE A 137 -11.24 -25.01 19.77
N GLY A 138 -11.51 -26.31 19.77
CA GLY A 138 -11.74 -27.07 20.99
C GLY A 138 -10.47 -27.07 21.85
N SER A 139 -10.58 -26.53 23.06
CA SER A 139 -9.54 -26.61 24.09
C SER A 139 -9.47 -28.04 24.63
N GLU A 140 -8.71 -28.92 23.99
CA GLU A 140 -8.22 -30.14 24.66
C GLU A 140 -7.01 -29.77 25.51
N GLY A 141 -7.26 -29.52 26.79
CA GLY A 141 -6.24 -29.20 27.77
C GLY A 141 -6.77 -28.85 29.15
N GLU A 142 -7.88 -29.44 29.59
CA GLU A 142 -8.11 -29.65 31.01
C GLU A 142 -7.38 -30.93 31.40
N GLU A 143 -6.35 -30.83 32.24
CA GLU A 143 -6.12 -31.80 33.31
C GLU A 143 -5.21 -31.18 34.39
N ALA A 144 -5.84 -31.00 35.56
CA ALA A 144 -5.34 -31.03 36.94
C ALA A 144 -3.87 -30.67 37.24
N GLU A 145 -3.66 -29.80 38.24
CA GLU A 145 -3.35 -30.30 39.59
C GLU A 145 -3.45 -29.19 40.66
N GLU A 146 -4.26 -29.51 41.66
CA GLU A 146 -4.45 -28.84 42.93
C GLU A 146 -3.22 -29.14 43.81
N ALA A 147 -2.50 -28.12 44.28
CA ALA A 147 -1.42 -28.27 45.25
C ALA A 147 -1.39 -27.10 46.23
N ASP A 148 -2.19 -27.29 47.28
CA ASP A 148 -1.88 -27.14 48.70
C ASP A 148 -1.11 -25.91 49.22
N ASP A 149 -1.82 -25.25 50.12
CA ASP A 149 -1.40 -24.42 51.24
C ASP A 149 -0.08 -24.85 51.89
N LEU A 150 0.91 -23.96 51.93
CA LEU A 150 1.89 -23.90 53.04
C LEU A 150 2.33 -22.45 53.28
N GLY A 151 1.64 -21.80 54.22
CA GLY A 151 2.12 -20.60 54.87
C GLY A 151 3.37 -20.83 55.72
N LEU A 152 4.38 -19.98 55.55
CA LEU A 152 5.42 -19.73 56.55
C LEU A 152 5.75 -18.24 56.57
N GLY A 153 5.38 -17.59 57.67
CA GLY A 153 5.75 -16.21 57.99
C GLY A 153 7.20 -16.08 58.48
N GLY A 154 7.72 -14.86 58.38
CA GLY A 154 8.97 -14.43 58.98
C GLY A 154 9.21 -12.94 58.70
N GLU A 155 9.21 -12.14 59.76
CA GLU A 155 9.16 -10.67 59.83
C GLU A 155 10.45 -9.94 59.41
N ALA A 156 10.28 -8.64 59.07
CA ALA A 156 10.93 -7.46 59.67
C ALA A 156 11.75 -6.50 58.76
N ALA A 157 11.29 -5.23 58.75
CA ALA A 157 11.97 -3.91 58.74
C ALA A 157 13.08 -3.63 57.70
N ASP A 158 12.99 -2.65 56.80
CA ASP A 158 12.91 -1.16 56.93
C ASP A 158 14.25 -0.46 57.28
N GLU A 159 14.42 0.72 56.69
CA GLU A 159 15.52 1.72 56.74
C GLU A 159 16.73 1.47 55.82
N GLY A 160 17.20 2.42 54.99
CA GLY A 160 16.83 3.81 54.76
C GLY A 160 17.84 4.46 53.79
N THR A 161 17.41 5.40 52.96
CA THR A 161 18.30 6.28 52.18
C THR A 161 17.64 7.63 51.93
N GLU A 162 18.00 8.62 52.75
CA GLU A 162 18.01 10.03 52.36
C GLU A 162 19.34 10.61 52.86
N GLU A 163 20.19 11.07 51.93
CA GLU A 163 21.20 12.09 52.24
C GLU A 163 21.16 13.16 51.16
N VAL A 164 21.38 14.38 51.66
CA VAL A 164 21.35 15.69 51.00
C VAL A 164 22.76 16.05 50.55
#